data_AF-A0A7G6E794-F1
#
_entry.id   AF-A0A7G6E794-F1
#
_cell.length_a   1.000
_cell.length_b   1.000
_cell.length_c   1.000
_cell.angle_alpha   90.00
_cell.angle_beta   90.00
_cell.angle_gamma   90.00
#
_symmetry.space_group_name_H-M   'P 1'
#
loop_
_entity.id
_entity.type
_entity.pdbx_description
1 polymer ?
#
loop_
_entity_poly.entity_id
_entity_poly.type
_entity_poly.pdbx_seq_one_letter_code
_entity_poly.pdbx_strand_id
1 'polypeptide(L)'
;MCFLIKLLEVQNMAKELVLTPGKCTGCTTCALTCSITYHNEFNLAKSHIRIRKHDVEGVFEITFLSTCLKCHRCAEVCPSGCLRSVKLLDDIQEGGK
;
A
#
# COMPACT_ATOMS: atom_id res chain seq x y z
N MET A 1 0.84 -10.48 37.31
CA MET A 1 -0.20 -10.18 36.29
C MET A 1 0.10 -8.96 35.41
N CYS A 2 0.96 -8.01 35.81
CA CYS A 2 1.29 -6.83 34.99
C CYS A 2 2.20 -7.12 33.76
N PHE A 3 2.94 -8.24 33.77
CA PHE A 3 3.90 -8.58 32.71
C PHE A 3 3.26 -9.14 31.42
N LEU A 4 2.07 -9.75 31.51
CA LEU A 4 1.39 -10.30 30.31
C LEU A 4 0.84 -9.22 29.39
N ILE A 5 0.43 -8.07 29.95
CA ILE A 5 -0.19 -6.98 29.17
C ILE A 5 0.87 -6.31 28.27
N LYS A 6 2.11 -6.21 28.77
CA LYS A 6 3.25 -5.62 28.04
C LYS A 6 3.67 -6.43 26.80
N LEU A 7 3.28 -7.69 26.70
CA LEU A 7 3.53 -8.54 25.52
C LEU A 7 2.43 -8.41 24.45
N LEU A 8 1.20 -8.04 24.83
CA LEU A 8 0.09 -7.85 23.89
C LEU A 8 0.21 -6.53 23.11
N GLU A 9 0.87 -5.51 23.67
CA GLU A 9 1.11 -4.23 22.98
C GLU A 9 2.22 -4.31 21.91
N VAL A 10 3.14 -5.28 22.00
CA VAL A 10 4.22 -5.49 21.01
C VAL A 10 3.73 -6.27 19.77
N GLN A 11 2.52 -6.81 19.78
CA GLN A 11 1.96 -7.56 18.64
C GLN A 11 1.35 -6.65 17.55
N ASN A 12 1.25 -5.34 17.78
CA ASN A 12 0.79 -4.42 16.74
C ASN A 12 1.99 -3.94 15.92
N MET A 13 2.49 -4.81 15.05
CA MET A 13 3.58 -4.50 14.12
C MET A 13 3.18 -3.28 13.28
N ALA A 14 3.82 -2.13 13.54
CA ALA A 14 3.69 -0.96 12.68
C ALA A 14 4.18 -1.35 11.28
N LYS A 15 3.27 -1.27 10.32
CA LYS A 15 3.55 -1.47 8.90
C LYS A 15 3.65 -0.12 8.22
N GLU A 16 4.48 -0.01 7.20
CA GLU A 16 4.56 1.16 6.34
C GLU A 16 4.36 0.75 4.87
N LEU A 17 3.71 1.62 4.11
CA LEU A 17 3.48 1.44 2.68
C LEU A 17 4.65 2.05 1.91
N VAL A 18 5.43 1.20 1.25
CA VAL A 18 6.50 1.62 0.35
C VAL A 18 5.99 1.60 -1.08
N LEU A 19 6.24 2.70 -1.80
CA LEU A 19 5.96 2.86 -3.22
C LEU A 19 7.27 2.90 -3.98
N THR A 20 7.46 2.00 -4.96
CA THR A 20 8.62 2.01 -5.86
C THR A 20 8.23 2.61 -7.21
N PRO A 21 8.70 3.83 -7.54
CA PRO A 21 8.42 4.47 -8.83
C PRO A 21 8.87 3.59 -10.01
N GLY A 22 8.18 3.69 -11.15
CA GLY A 22 8.52 2.96 -12.37
C GLY A 22 8.13 1.47 -12.39
N LYS A 23 7.75 0.86 -11.26
CA LYS A 23 7.24 -0.53 -11.21
C LYS A 23 5.74 -0.66 -11.42
N CYS A 24 4.99 0.44 -11.42
CA CYS A 24 3.55 0.39 -11.68
C CYS A 24 3.30 0.03 -13.14
N THR A 25 2.46 -0.97 -13.40
CA THR A 25 2.10 -1.42 -14.76
C THR A 25 0.72 -0.95 -15.20
N GLY A 26 0.00 -0.20 -14.35
CA GLY A 26 -1.35 0.27 -14.66
C GLY A 26 -2.45 -0.78 -14.55
N CYS A 27 -2.21 -1.94 -13.91
CA CYS A 27 -3.21 -3.03 -13.82
C CYS A 27 -4.49 -2.70 -13.03
N THR A 28 -4.53 -1.60 -12.28
CA THR A 28 -5.67 -1.10 -11.48
C THR A 28 -6.19 -1.99 -10.33
N THR A 29 -5.58 -3.16 -10.08
CA THR A 29 -5.98 -4.07 -9.00
C THR A 29 -6.00 -3.39 -7.63
N CYS A 30 -4.96 -2.61 -7.30
CA CYS A 30 -4.92 -1.89 -6.03
C CYS A 30 -6.07 -0.88 -5.88
N ALA A 31 -6.45 -0.20 -6.96
CA ALA A 31 -7.54 0.77 -6.95
C ALA A 31 -8.90 0.09 -6.80
N LEU A 32 -9.14 -1.01 -7.53
CA LEU A 32 -10.33 -1.85 -7.42
C LEU A 32 -10.49 -2.47 -6.04
N THR A 33 -9.43 -3.07 -5.49
CA THR A 33 -9.45 -3.64 -4.14
C THR A 33 -9.78 -2.57 -3.10
N CYS A 34 -9.29 -1.34 -3.28
CA CYS A 34 -9.62 -0.22 -2.42
C CYS A 34 -11.10 0.17 -2.53
N SER A 35 -11.68 0.28 -3.73
CA SER A 35 -13.10 0.63 -3.87
C SER A 35 -14.02 -0.43 -3.27
N ILE A 36 -13.71 -1.71 -3.47
CA ILE A 36 -14.46 -2.82 -2.87
C ILE A 36 -14.30 -2.81 -1.34
N THR A 37 -13.09 -2.63 -0.84
CA THR A 37 -12.82 -2.63 0.61
C THR A 37 -13.56 -1.53 1.35
N TYR A 38 -13.58 -0.31 0.82
CA TYR A 38 -14.07 0.87 1.55
C TYR A 38 -15.48 1.29 1.18
N HIS A 39 -15.89 1.03 -0.07
CA HIS A 39 -17.18 1.47 -0.60
C HIS A 39 -18.07 0.30 -0.98
N ASN A 40 -17.58 -0.95 -0.88
CA ASN A 40 -18.30 -2.15 -1.32
C ASN A 40 -18.78 -2.06 -2.78
N GLU A 41 -18.00 -1.40 -3.62
CA GLU A 41 -18.37 -1.10 -5.00
C GLU A 41 -17.22 -1.38 -5.97
N PHE A 42 -17.57 -1.96 -7.11
CA PHE A 42 -16.66 -2.13 -8.23
C PHE A 42 -16.58 -0.84 -9.05
N ASN A 43 -15.97 0.20 -8.46
CA ASN A 43 -15.90 1.53 -9.07
C ASN A 43 -14.57 2.22 -8.76
N LEU A 44 -13.71 2.32 -9.78
CA LEU A 44 -12.40 2.98 -9.68
C LEU A 44 -12.47 4.43 -9.18
N ALA A 45 -13.52 5.17 -9.55
CA ALA A 45 -13.67 6.57 -9.14
C ALA A 45 -13.86 6.71 -7.62
N LYS A 46 -14.45 5.71 -6.96
CA LYS A 46 -14.61 5.67 -5.51
C LYS A 46 -13.35 5.23 -4.77
N SER A 47 -12.36 4.66 -5.44
CA SER A 47 -11.10 4.28 -4.81
C SER A 47 -10.41 5.48 -4.12
N HIS A 48 -9.63 5.24 -3.07
CA HIS A 48 -8.70 6.23 -2.52
C HIS A 48 -7.34 6.26 -3.24
N ILE A 49 -7.19 5.48 -4.32
CA ILE A 49 -5.97 5.40 -5.13
C ILE A 49 -6.27 5.96 -6.52
N ARG A 50 -5.33 6.72 -7.08
CA ARG A 50 -5.37 7.21 -8.46
C ARG A 50 -4.12 6.72 -9.17
N ILE A 51 -4.32 6.16 -10.36
CA ILE A 51 -3.24 5.73 -11.25
C ILE A 51 -3.33 6.61 -12.49
N ARG A 52 -2.28 7.39 -12.76
CA ARG A 52 -2.18 8.23 -13.96
C ARG A 52 -1.11 7.66 -14.87
N LYS A 53 -1.39 7.61 -16.17
CA LYS A 53 -0.42 7.25 -17.19
C LYS A 53 0.23 8.53 -17.69
N HIS A 54 1.57 8.55 -17.72
CA HIS A 54 2.36 9.57 -18.38
C HIS A 54 2.79 9.01 -19.73
N ASP A 55 2.08 9.42 -20.79
CA ASP A 55 2.21 8.80 -22.12
C ASP A 55 3.59 9.00 -22.77
N VAL A 56 4.26 10.12 -22.48
CA VAL A 56 5.57 10.45 -23.07
C VAL A 56 6.66 9.59 -22.46
N GLU A 57 6.65 9.43 -21.14
CA GLU A 57 7.63 8.68 -20.37
C GLU A 57 7.31 7.17 -20.32
N GLY A 58 6.09 6.79 -20.67
CA GLY A 58 5.62 5.40 -20.62
C GLY A 58 5.53 4.85 -19.20
N VAL A 59 5.38 5.72 -18.19
CA VAL A 59 5.32 5.34 -16.77
C VAL A 59 3.95 5.60 -16.18
N PHE A 60 3.66 4.91 -15.07
CA PHE A 60 2.46 5.12 -14.30
C PHE A 60 2.79 5.73 -12.94
N GLU A 61 2.10 6.82 -12.61
CA GLU A 61 2.16 7.48 -11.32
C GLU A 61 1.00 7.01 -10.44
N ILE A 62 1.29 6.70 -9.18
CA ILE A 62 0.29 6.36 -8.17
C ILE A 62 0.21 7.50 -7.16
N THR A 63 -1.00 8.00 -6.92
CA THR A 63 -1.29 8.97 -5.86
C THR A 63 -2.40 8.46 -4.95
N PHE A 64 -2.40 8.93 -3.70
CA PHE A 64 -3.40 8.57 -2.68
C PHE A 64 -4.20 9.81 -2.29
N LEU A 65 -5.50 9.62 -2.07
CA LEU A 65 -6.34 10.67 -1.52
C LEU A 65 -5.97 10.92 -0.04
N SER A 66 -6.19 12.15 0.42
CA SER A 66 -5.97 12.53 1.83
C SER A 66 -6.85 11.72 2.80
N THR A 67 -7.97 11.18 2.32
CA THR A 67 -8.89 10.32 3.08
C THR A 67 -8.43 8.85 3.16
N CYS A 68 -7.27 8.50 2.59
CA CYS A 68 -6.73 7.15 2.66
C CYS A 68 -6.37 6.76 4.10
N LEU A 69 -6.97 5.68 4.60
CA LEU A 69 -6.78 5.18 5.97
C LEU A 69 -5.50 4.36 6.17
N LYS A 70 -4.63 4.26 5.15
CA LYS A 70 -3.37 3.50 5.22
C LYS A 70 -3.54 2.04 5.71
N CYS A 71 -4.58 1.35 5.25
CA CYS A 71 -4.81 -0.06 5.62
C CYS A 71 -3.86 -1.08 4.97
N HIS A 72 -3.08 -0.65 3.97
CA HIS A 72 -2.09 -1.45 3.24
C HIS A 72 -2.60 -2.64 2.39
N ARG A 73 -3.91 -2.91 2.28
CA ARG A 73 -4.46 -3.94 1.36
C ARG A 73 -4.05 -3.76 -0.09
N CYS A 74 -3.76 -2.53 -0.52
CA CYS A 74 -3.26 -2.24 -1.86
C CYS A 74 -1.88 -2.87 -2.15
N ALA A 75 -1.05 -3.05 -1.13
CA ALA A 75 0.24 -3.72 -1.25
C ALA A 75 0.10 -5.24 -1.33
N GLU A 76 -0.89 -5.82 -0.65
CA GLU A 76 -1.14 -7.28 -0.65
C GLU A 76 -1.57 -7.79 -2.03
N VAL A 77 -2.18 -6.92 -2.85
CA VAL A 77 -2.72 -7.28 -4.17
C VAL A 77 -1.89 -6.75 -5.34
N CYS A 78 -0.74 -6.11 -5.10
CA CYS A 78 0.05 -5.50 -6.17
C CYS A 78 0.94 -6.53 -6.87
N PRO A 79 0.62 -7.00 -8.09
CA PRO A 79 1.37 -8.07 -8.74
C PRO A 79 2.77 -7.65 -9.19
N SER A 80 2.98 -6.36 -9.48
CA SER A 80 4.28 -5.84 -9.90
C SER A 80 5.22 -5.51 -8.73
N GLY A 81 4.73 -5.60 -7.49
CA GLY A 81 5.48 -5.18 -6.30
C GLY A 81 5.77 -3.68 -6.24
N CYS A 82 5.03 -2.86 -6.99
CA CYS A 82 5.12 -1.39 -6.91
C CYS A 82 4.69 -0.86 -5.54
N LEU A 83 3.67 -1.48 -4.94
CA LEU A 83 3.21 -1.21 -3.57
C LEU A 83 3.60 -2.39 -2.68
N ARG A 84 4.27 -2.12 -1.56
CA ARG A 84 4.68 -3.12 -0.57
C ARG A 84 4.39 -2.64 0.84
N SER A 85 4.00 -3.55 1.73
CA SER A 85 3.96 -3.27 3.17
C SER A 85 5.24 -3.79 3.82
N VAL A 86 6.02 -2.92 4.44
CA VAL A 86 7.21 -3.29 5.23
C VAL A 86 6.90 -3.19 6.72
N LYS A 87 7.59 -3.94 7.57
CA LYS A 87 7.45 -3.83 9.03
C LYS A 87 8.60 -2.98 9.56
N LEU A 88 8.30 -2.02 10.43
CA LEU A 88 9.30 -1.08 10.95
C LEU A 88 10.42 -1.73 11.79
N LEU A 89 10.29 -2.99 12.18
CA LEU A 89 11.34 -3.72 12.92
C LEU A 89 12.32 -4.47 12.02
N ASP A 90 12.07 -4.53 10.71
CA ASP A 90 12.89 -5.29 9.76
C ASP A 90 14.01 -4.43 9.12
N ASP A 91 13.99 -3.10 9.29
CA ASP A 91 14.87 -2.16 8.56
C ASP A 91 16.28 -1.93 9.18
N ILE A 92 16.76 -2.81 10.07
CA ILE A 92 18.21 -2.87 10.38
C ILE A 92 18.97 -3.66 9.28
N GLN A 93 18.27 -4.35 8.36
CA GLN A 93 18.92 -5.14 7.32
C GLN A 93 18.23 -4.99 5.96
N GLU A 94 18.57 -3.93 5.23
CA GLU A 94 18.79 -3.91 3.76
C GLU A 94 18.80 -2.47 3.23
N GLY A 95 19.69 -1.65 3.78
CA GLY A 95 20.20 -0.47 3.10
C GLY A 95 21.43 -0.84 2.28
N GLY A 96 21.39 -0.63 0.97
CA GLY A 96 22.59 -0.55 0.13
C GLY A 96 22.87 -1.79 -0.73
N LYS A 97 22.36 -1.75 -1.95
CA LYS A 97 23.15 -2.13 -3.13
C LYS A 97 23.04 -1.02 -4.15
#